data_AF-A0A5C3MY09-F1
#
_entry.id   AF-A0A5C3MY09-F1
#
_cell.length_a   1.000
_cell.length_b   1.000
_cell.length_c   1.000
_cell.angle_alpha   90.00
_cell.angle_beta   90.00
_cell.angle_gamma   90.00
#
_symmetry.space_group_name_H-M   'P 1'
#
loop_
_entity.id
_entity.type
_entity.pdbx_description
1 polymer ?
#
loop_
_entity_poly.entity_id
_entity_poly.type
_entity_poly.pdbx_seq_one_letter_code
_entity_poly.pdbx_strand_id
1 'polypeptide(L)'
;MLPDATNRRKEELAQVLYALRRGVDSLDMYVFQPGTLSSCGFIPLSSRSSPPQNQLRPSTPRVYRDCLSTVGQVPLGSLSDFETSPFSDRLIFSASLMRPNVAPERVFVKLVTRPYGEKVHDYLASHGCAPKLYGCKALEGAPMAYVMEHLDTDWISLFDLAVGQNRAVAQAPDVLMAIRNAVERVLSILETATLVHGDFRSNNIMVRLDHGGRPMLSDSGSVQLKVVDFDWSGEAGAVRYPATRNTDIAWPGRSGEAIEAGDDRRLFDWWWPRFSPPL
;
A
#
# COMPACT_ATOMS: atom_id res chain seq x y z
N MET A 1 -5.29 40.06 3.88
CA MET A 1 -5.06 39.19 2.71
C MET A 1 -6.10 39.53 1.66
N LEU A 2 -5.67 39.96 0.46
CA LEU A 2 -6.60 40.24 -0.65
C LEU A 2 -7.20 38.92 -1.17
N PRO A 3 -8.52 38.80 -1.32
CA PRO A 3 -9.17 37.60 -1.83
C PRO A 3 -8.84 37.40 -3.32
N ASP A 4 -8.39 36.20 -3.67
CA ASP A 4 -8.15 35.77 -5.05
C ASP A 4 -9.48 35.40 -5.71
N ALA A 5 -10.15 36.40 -6.28
CA ALA A 5 -11.47 36.24 -6.90
C ALA A 5 -11.48 35.36 -8.16
N THR A 6 -10.32 34.97 -8.68
CA THR A 6 -10.20 34.23 -9.95
C THR A 6 -9.58 32.83 -9.80
N ASN A 7 -9.29 32.36 -8.57
CA ASN A 7 -8.56 31.11 -8.29
C ASN A 7 -7.19 30.98 -8.99
N ARG A 8 -6.70 32.05 -9.62
CA ARG A 8 -5.51 32.03 -10.46
C ARG A 8 -4.25 31.73 -9.66
N ARG A 9 -4.16 32.21 -8.41
CA ARG A 9 -3.01 31.90 -7.55
C ARG A 9 -3.00 30.44 -7.11
N LYS A 10 -4.18 29.82 -6.96
CA LYS A 10 -4.27 28.39 -6.62
C LYS A 10 -3.83 27.51 -7.78
N GLU A 11 -4.21 27.88 -9.00
CA GLU A 11 -3.76 27.17 -10.21
C GLU A 11 -2.25 27.33 -10.44
N GLU A 12 -1.72 28.55 -10.31
CA GLU A 12 -0.28 28.82 -10.40
C GLU A 12 0.50 28.05 -9.33
N LEU A 13 -0.01 28.01 -8.08
CA LEU A 13 0.60 27.23 -7.01
C LEU A 13 0.54 25.72 -7.29
N ALA A 14 -0.59 25.21 -7.79
CA ALA A 14 -0.74 23.80 -8.15
C ALA A 14 0.21 23.40 -9.29
N GLN A 15 0.42 24.26 -10.28
CA GLN A 15 1.39 24.04 -11.37
C GLN A 15 2.82 24.01 -10.85
N VAL A 16 3.19 24.93 -9.96
CA VAL A 16 4.53 24.94 -9.33
C VAL A 16 4.75 23.68 -8.49
N LEU A 17 3.77 23.29 -7.67
CA LEU A 17 3.87 22.07 -6.85
C LEU A 17 3.94 20.79 -7.72
N TYR A 18 3.18 20.74 -8.81
CA TYR A 18 3.24 19.64 -9.77
C TYR A 18 4.61 19.58 -10.47
N ALA A 19 5.14 20.72 -10.92
CA ALA A 19 6.46 20.79 -11.55
C ALA A 19 7.58 20.38 -10.58
N LEU A 20 7.50 20.82 -9.32
CA LEU A 20 8.44 20.40 -8.27
C LEU A 20 8.35 18.90 -8.01
N ARG A 21 7.14 18.33 -7.92
CA ARG A 21 6.96 16.89 -7.73
C ARG A 21 7.55 16.09 -8.89
N ARG A 22 7.27 16.49 -10.13
CA ARG A 22 7.86 15.89 -11.34
C ARG A 22 9.39 16.00 -11.36
N GLY A 23 9.93 17.14 -10.89
CA GLY A 23 11.37 17.35 -10.74
C GLY A 23 12.00 16.39 -9.73
N VAL A 24 11.36 16.20 -8.56
CA VAL A 24 11.80 15.24 -7.54
C VAL A 24 11.76 13.80 -8.08
N ASP A 25 10.64 13.39 -8.70
CA ASP A 25 10.51 12.04 -9.26
C ASP A 25 11.56 11.79 -10.36
N SER A 26 11.91 12.82 -11.16
CA SER A 26 12.96 12.73 -12.18
C SER A 26 14.36 12.65 -11.56
N LEU A 27 14.64 13.42 -10.51
CA LEU A 27 15.92 13.37 -9.81
C LEU A 27 16.13 12.03 -9.11
N ASP A 28 15.08 11.45 -8.53
CA ASP A 28 15.12 10.09 -7.99
C ASP A 28 15.53 9.11 -9.10
N MET A 29 14.94 9.19 -10.30
CA MET A 29 15.35 8.34 -11.43
C MET A 29 16.84 8.47 -11.83
N TYR A 30 17.43 9.67 -11.74
CA TYR A 30 18.84 9.89 -12.11
C TYR A 30 19.83 9.53 -10.99
N VAL A 31 19.44 9.70 -9.72
CA VAL A 31 20.29 9.37 -8.56
C VAL A 31 20.32 7.85 -8.32
N PHE A 32 19.31 7.10 -8.79
CA PHE A 32 19.16 5.67 -8.51
C PHE A 32 19.48 4.71 -9.67
N GLN A 33 20.18 5.15 -10.74
CA GLN A 33 20.77 4.21 -11.71
C GLN A 33 22.24 3.86 -11.36
N PRO A 34 22.57 2.60 -11.04
CA PRO A 34 23.96 2.16 -11.00
C PRO A 34 24.47 1.95 -12.43
N GLY A 35 25.28 2.91 -12.89
CA GLY A 35 26.32 2.72 -13.91
C GLY A 35 25.88 2.41 -15.35
N THR A 36 25.85 3.45 -16.21
CA THR A 36 26.43 3.40 -17.57
C THR A 36 26.64 4.83 -18.06
N LEU A 37 27.82 5.40 -17.78
CA LEU A 37 28.41 6.40 -18.67
C LEU A 37 29.17 5.62 -19.75
N SER A 38 28.55 5.36 -20.89
CA SER A 38 29.29 5.04 -22.10
C SER A 38 28.46 5.39 -23.34
N SER A 39 29.13 6.04 -24.29
CA SER A 39 28.63 6.67 -25.49
C SER A 39 27.74 5.77 -26.36
N CYS A 40 26.70 6.33 -26.97
CA CYS A 40 26.34 6.01 -28.36
C CYS A 40 25.30 7.00 -28.94
N GLY A 41 25.75 7.76 -29.95
CA GLY A 41 25.02 8.03 -31.20
C GLY A 41 23.72 8.83 -31.15
N PHE A 42 23.82 10.11 -31.49
CA PHE A 42 22.72 10.85 -32.13
C PHE A 42 22.29 10.12 -33.41
N ILE A 43 21.02 9.72 -33.50
CA ILE A 43 20.35 9.36 -34.77
C ILE A 43 19.21 10.38 -34.97
N PRO A 44 19.10 11.04 -36.14
CA PRO A 44 18.05 12.02 -36.37
C PRO A 44 16.68 11.34 -36.48
N LEU A 45 15.66 11.97 -35.87
CA LEU A 45 14.26 11.55 -36.02
C LEU A 45 13.82 11.70 -37.48
N SER A 46 13.84 10.60 -38.23
CA SER A 46 13.00 10.45 -39.41
C SER A 46 11.58 10.07 -38.99
N SER A 47 10.64 10.84 -39.51
CA SER A 47 9.19 10.76 -39.38
C SER A 47 8.64 9.32 -39.39
N ARG A 48 8.27 8.82 -38.21
CA ARG A 48 7.24 7.79 -38.08
C ARG A 48 5.98 8.45 -37.56
N SER A 49 4.98 8.52 -38.43
CA SER A 49 3.60 8.89 -38.10
C SER A 49 3.10 8.02 -36.94
N SER A 50 3.03 8.63 -35.76
CA SER A 50 2.38 8.02 -34.60
C SER A 50 0.87 8.06 -34.82
N PRO A 51 0.11 7.01 -34.46
CA PRO A 51 -1.36 7.09 -34.46
C PRO A 51 -1.81 8.19 -33.50
N PRO A 52 -3.04 8.75 -33.65
CA PRO A 52 -3.43 9.94 -32.93
C PRO A 52 -3.36 9.68 -31.42
N GLN A 53 -2.33 10.25 -30.78
CA GLN A 53 -2.25 10.32 -29.34
C GLN A 53 -3.47 11.12 -28.90
N ASN A 54 -4.37 10.46 -28.18
CA ASN A 54 -5.47 11.09 -27.49
C ASN A 54 -4.86 11.93 -26.35
N GLN A 55 -4.25 13.06 -26.69
CA GLN A 55 -3.63 13.97 -25.73
C GLN A 55 -4.75 14.52 -24.84
N LEU A 56 -4.92 13.89 -23.69
CA LEU A 56 -5.86 14.33 -22.67
C LEU A 56 -5.52 15.78 -22.30
N ARG A 57 -6.50 16.67 -22.38
CA ARG A 57 -6.30 18.08 -22.05
C ARG A 57 -5.86 18.20 -20.59
N PRO A 58 -4.92 19.10 -20.25
CA PRO A 58 -4.43 19.28 -18.88
C PRO A 58 -5.53 19.48 -17.82
N SER A 59 -6.67 20.05 -18.23
CA SER A 59 -7.84 20.38 -17.42
C SER A 59 -8.94 19.31 -17.40
N THR A 60 -8.72 18.12 -17.96
CA THR A 60 -9.67 17.00 -17.85
C THR A 60 -9.39 16.20 -16.57
N PRO A 61 -10.35 16.11 -15.62
CA PRO A 61 -10.19 15.27 -14.43
C PRO A 61 -9.95 13.80 -14.81
N ARG A 62 -8.99 13.16 -14.13
CA ARG A 62 -8.71 11.74 -14.31
C ARG A 62 -9.59 10.97 -13.33
N VAL A 63 -10.48 10.14 -13.87
CA VAL A 63 -11.47 9.40 -13.08
C VAL A 63 -11.26 7.91 -13.32
N TYR A 64 -10.98 7.17 -12.24
CA TYR A 64 -10.86 5.72 -12.27
C TYR A 64 -12.26 5.11 -12.30
N ARG A 65 -12.78 4.83 -13.50
CA ARG A 65 -14.16 4.30 -13.68
C ARG A 65 -14.21 2.79 -13.78
N ASP A 66 -13.09 2.14 -14.00
CA ASP A 66 -12.96 0.71 -14.24
C ASP A 66 -11.80 0.13 -13.43
N CYS A 67 -11.97 -1.13 -13.03
CA CYS A 67 -10.94 -1.92 -12.38
C CYS A 67 -10.49 -3.02 -13.34
N LEU A 68 -9.17 -3.13 -13.56
CA LEU A 68 -8.58 -4.19 -14.38
C LEU A 68 -7.85 -5.17 -13.47
N SER A 69 -7.94 -6.46 -13.74
CA SER A 69 -7.14 -7.46 -13.01
C SER A 69 -5.66 -7.15 -13.15
N THR A 70 -4.90 -7.33 -12.06
CA THR A 70 -3.44 -7.23 -12.06
C THR A 70 -2.83 -8.20 -13.07
N VAL A 71 -3.43 -9.39 -13.21
CA VAL A 71 -3.03 -10.42 -14.17
C VAL A 71 -3.81 -10.25 -15.49
N GLY A 72 -3.09 -9.99 -16.58
CA GLY A 72 -3.66 -9.96 -17.93
C GLY A 72 -4.53 -8.75 -18.26
N GLN A 73 -4.69 -7.78 -17.35
CA GLN A 73 -5.40 -6.50 -17.58
C GLN A 73 -6.84 -6.67 -18.06
N VAL A 74 -7.51 -7.74 -17.60
CA VAL A 74 -8.90 -8.05 -17.95
C VAL A 74 -9.85 -7.17 -17.13
N PRO A 75 -10.88 -6.55 -17.73
CA PRO A 75 -11.87 -5.77 -16.99
C PRO A 75 -12.61 -6.61 -15.95
N LEU A 76 -12.58 -6.17 -14.69
CA LEU A 76 -13.29 -6.80 -13.58
C LEU A 76 -14.66 -6.20 -13.34
N GLY A 77 -14.81 -4.89 -13.57
CA GLY A 77 -16.03 -4.16 -13.28
C GLY A 77 -15.82 -2.65 -13.31
N SER A 78 -16.90 -1.90 -13.05
CA SER A 78 -16.86 -0.44 -12.92
C SER A 78 -16.85 -0.01 -11.45
N LEU A 79 -16.17 1.11 -11.17
CA LEU A 79 -16.12 1.73 -9.86
C LEU A 79 -17.10 2.90 -9.77
N SER A 80 -17.88 2.96 -8.69
CA SER A 80 -18.81 4.06 -8.37
C SER A 80 -18.77 4.40 -6.88
N ASP A 81 -19.54 5.41 -6.47
CA ASP A 81 -19.83 5.72 -5.06
C ASP A 81 -18.57 5.90 -4.20
N PHE A 82 -17.66 6.73 -4.69
CA PHE A 82 -16.41 7.02 -4.00
C PHE A 82 -16.66 7.80 -2.70
N GLU A 83 -16.15 7.26 -1.60
CA GLU A 83 -16.18 7.88 -0.29
C GLU A 83 -14.74 8.17 0.16
N THR A 84 -14.51 9.40 0.61
CA THR A 84 -13.19 9.79 1.14
C THR A 84 -12.93 9.14 2.48
N SER A 85 -11.69 8.69 2.68
CA SER A 85 -11.23 8.29 3.99
C SER A 85 -11.21 9.47 4.98
N PRO A 86 -11.42 9.26 6.29
CA PRO A 86 -11.16 10.28 7.31
C PRO A 86 -9.70 10.76 7.32
N PHE A 87 -8.77 9.97 6.76
CA PHE A 87 -7.37 10.34 6.59
C PHE A 87 -7.17 11.15 5.31
N SER A 88 -7.58 12.42 5.32
CA SER A 88 -7.56 13.30 4.13
C SER A 88 -6.17 13.56 3.52
N ASP A 89 -5.10 13.28 4.28
CA ASP A 89 -3.71 13.35 3.84
C ASP A 89 -3.25 12.09 3.09
N ARG A 90 -4.03 11.01 3.17
CA ARG A 90 -3.76 9.73 2.52
C ARG A 90 -4.60 9.60 1.27
N LEU A 91 -3.99 9.15 0.18
CA LEU A 91 -4.69 8.96 -1.11
C LEU A 91 -5.44 7.62 -1.12
N ILE A 92 -6.37 7.46 -0.18
CA ILE A 92 -7.17 6.25 0.04
C ILE A 92 -8.66 6.57 0.10
N PHE A 93 -9.47 5.67 -0.46
CA PHE A 93 -10.91 5.84 -0.65
C PHE A 93 -11.63 4.50 -0.47
N SER A 94 -12.91 4.55 -0.13
CA SER A 94 -13.82 3.43 -0.37
C SER A 94 -14.58 3.66 -1.67
N ALA A 95 -14.99 2.59 -2.35
CA ALA A 95 -15.83 2.66 -3.54
C ALA A 95 -16.73 1.42 -3.64
N SER A 96 -17.69 1.44 -4.55
CA SER A 96 -18.48 0.27 -4.96
C SER A 96 -17.90 -0.31 -6.24
N LEU A 97 -17.53 -1.60 -6.22
CA LEU A 97 -17.15 -2.36 -7.40
C LEU A 97 -18.38 -3.09 -7.95
N MET A 98 -18.81 -2.66 -9.14
CA MET A 98 -19.97 -3.18 -9.85
C MET A 98 -19.52 -4.24 -10.86
N ARG A 99 -20.07 -5.45 -10.74
CA ARG A 99 -19.81 -6.56 -11.67
C ARG A 99 -21.12 -7.08 -12.27
N PRO A 100 -21.11 -7.56 -13.53
CA PRO A 100 -22.32 -8.12 -14.14
C PRO A 100 -22.88 -9.27 -13.29
N ASN A 101 -24.18 -9.23 -12.99
CA ASN A 101 -24.91 -10.27 -12.25
C ASN A 101 -24.40 -10.56 -10.83
N VAL A 102 -23.68 -9.63 -10.20
CA VAL A 102 -23.23 -9.73 -8.81
C VAL A 102 -23.63 -8.46 -8.07
N ALA A 103 -24.00 -8.58 -6.80
CA ALA A 103 -24.27 -7.42 -5.96
C ALA A 103 -23.04 -6.49 -5.89
N PRO A 104 -23.24 -5.18 -5.77
CA PRO A 104 -22.15 -4.23 -5.56
C PRO A 104 -21.31 -4.64 -4.35
N GLU A 105 -19.98 -4.66 -4.54
CA GLU A 105 -19.05 -4.97 -3.45
C GLU A 105 -18.34 -3.70 -3.00
N ARG A 106 -18.32 -3.43 -1.69
CA ARG A 106 -17.53 -2.33 -1.14
C ARG A 106 -16.04 -2.70 -1.22
N VAL A 107 -15.24 -1.81 -1.80
CA VAL A 107 -13.80 -2.01 -2.01
C VAL A 107 -13.00 -0.86 -1.43
N PHE A 108 -11.74 -1.13 -1.12
CA PHE A 108 -10.75 -0.14 -0.73
C PHE A 108 -9.90 0.22 -1.95
N VAL A 109 -9.70 1.51 -2.19
CA VAL A 109 -8.93 2.04 -3.32
C VAL A 109 -7.75 2.85 -2.79
N LYS A 110 -6.53 2.46 -3.15
CA LYS A 110 -5.30 3.19 -2.81
C LYS A 110 -4.67 3.76 -4.08
N LEU A 111 -4.35 5.04 -4.08
CA LEU A 111 -3.59 5.66 -5.17
C LEU A 111 -2.10 5.68 -4.80
N VAL A 112 -1.28 5.09 -5.65
CA VAL A 112 0.15 4.91 -5.42
C VAL A 112 0.93 5.56 -6.56
N THR A 113 1.96 6.34 -6.22
CA THR A 113 2.81 7.07 -7.20
C THR A 113 4.14 6.38 -7.46
N ARG A 114 4.48 5.37 -6.66
CA ARG A 114 5.72 4.59 -6.72
C ARG A 114 5.40 3.12 -7.04
N PRO A 115 6.40 2.28 -7.35
CA PRO A 115 6.17 0.85 -7.46
C PRO A 115 5.49 0.32 -6.18
N TYR A 116 4.43 -0.45 -6.36
CA TYR A 116 3.70 -1.10 -5.27
C TYR A 116 4.12 -2.57 -5.17
N GLY A 117 4.15 -3.12 -3.96
CA GLY A 117 4.50 -4.51 -3.71
C GLY A 117 3.43 -5.53 -4.11
N GLU A 118 2.89 -5.44 -5.33
CA GLU A 118 1.82 -6.30 -5.87
C GLU A 118 2.11 -7.78 -5.65
N LYS A 119 3.32 -8.23 -6.00
CA LYS A 119 3.73 -9.64 -5.87
C LYS A 119 3.64 -10.13 -4.42
N VAL A 120 4.08 -9.30 -3.46
CA VAL A 120 4.05 -9.67 -2.03
C VAL A 120 2.62 -9.62 -1.50
N HIS A 121 1.84 -8.62 -1.92
CA HIS A 121 0.42 -8.50 -1.57
C HIS A 121 -0.36 -9.72 -2.06
N ASP A 122 -0.30 -10.04 -3.35
CA ASP A 122 -0.96 -11.21 -3.94
C ASP A 122 -0.51 -12.52 -3.28
N TYR A 123 0.78 -12.66 -2.99
CA TYR A 123 1.31 -13.85 -2.33
C TYR A 123 0.74 -14.02 -0.93
N LEU A 124 0.74 -12.98 -0.08
CA LEU A 124 0.11 -13.07 1.24
C LEU A 124 -1.41 -13.25 1.15
N ALA A 125 -2.08 -12.60 0.20
CA ALA A 125 -3.52 -12.75 -0.01
C ALA A 125 -3.90 -14.20 -0.36
N SER A 126 -3.10 -14.88 -1.18
CA SER A 126 -3.30 -16.30 -1.50
C SER A 126 -3.14 -17.24 -0.29
N HIS A 127 -2.45 -16.79 0.77
CA HIS A 127 -2.33 -17.48 2.05
C HIS A 127 -3.35 -17.00 3.10
N GLY A 128 -4.32 -16.17 2.69
CA GLY A 128 -5.31 -15.55 3.57
C GLY A 128 -4.72 -14.56 4.58
N CYS A 129 -3.50 -14.05 4.32
CA CYS A 129 -2.74 -13.18 5.23
C CYS A 129 -2.72 -11.71 4.80
N ALA A 130 -3.44 -11.35 3.74
CA ALA A 130 -3.62 -9.97 3.28
C ALA A 130 -5.03 -9.81 2.69
N PRO A 131 -5.54 -8.57 2.56
CA PRO A 131 -6.78 -8.32 1.83
C PRO A 131 -6.61 -8.78 0.37
N LYS A 132 -7.65 -9.31 -0.24
CA LYS A 132 -7.57 -9.68 -1.66
C LYS A 132 -7.29 -8.44 -2.51
N LEU A 133 -6.24 -8.48 -3.34
CA LEU A 133 -6.02 -7.48 -4.38
C LEU A 133 -6.90 -7.85 -5.58
N TYR A 134 -7.86 -6.99 -5.91
CA TYR A 134 -8.73 -7.23 -7.06
C TYR A 134 -8.02 -6.85 -8.35
N GLY A 135 -7.41 -5.67 -8.37
CA GLY A 135 -6.92 -5.12 -9.61
C GLY A 135 -6.23 -3.77 -9.45
N CYS A 136 -5.78 -3.25 -10.58
CA CYS A 136 -5.21 -1.92 -10.67
C CYS A 136 -5.68 -1.16 -11.91
N LYS A 137 -5.48 0.15 -11.92
CA LYS A 137 -5.74 1.00 -13.08
C LYS A 137 -4.70 2.11 -13.16
N ALA A 138 -3.97 2.14 -14.27
CA ALA A 138 -3.12 3.26 -14.65
C ALA A 138 -3.91 4.27 -15.48
N LEU A 139 -3.73 5.55 -15.18
CA LEU A 139 -4.17 6.67 -16.02
C LEU A 139 -2.96 7.56 -16.29
N GLU A 140 -2.82 8.03 -17.53
CA GLU A 140 -1.68 8.86 -17.91
C GLU A 140 -1.59 10.13 -17.06
N GLY A 141 -0.40 10.39 -16.50
CA GLY A 141 -0.15 11.56 -15.66
C GLY A 141 -0.85 11.52 -14.29
N ALA A 142 -1.39 10.38 -13.87
CA ALA A 142 -2.02 10.19 -12.58
C ALA A 142 -1.38 9.01 -11.82
N PRO A 143 -1.54 8.95 -10.48
CA PRO A 143 -1.14 7.78 -9.70
C PRO A 143 -1.78 6.48 -10.24
N MET A 144 -1.19 5.33 -9.94
CA MET A 144 -1.85 4.05 -10.17
C MET A 144 -2.88 3.80 -9.07
N ALA A 145 -4.11 3.44 -9.43
CA ALA A 145 -5.11 3.03 -8.47
C ALA A 145 -5.03 1.52 -8.25
N TYR A 146 -4.96 1.08 -7.01
CA TYR A 146 -5.08 -0.32 -6.60
C TYR A 146 -6.41 -0.52 -5.89
N VAL A 147 -7.17 -1.52 -6.33
CA VAL A 147 -8.48 -1.87 -5.81
C VAL A 147 -8.35 -3.18 -5.07
N MET A 148 -8.73 -3.20 -3.80
CA MET A 148 -8.58 -4.36 -2.91
C MET A 148 -9.79 -4.51 -2.00
N GLU A 149 -9.88 -5.66 -1.35
CA GLU A 149 -10.90 -5.98 -0.35
C GLU A 149 -10.98 -4.88 0.71
N HIS A 150 -12.21 -4.47 1.01
CA HIS A 150 -12.49 -3.58 2.11
C HIS A 150 -12.53 -4.36 3.41
N LEU A 151 -11.72 -3.95 4.40
CA LEU A 151 -11.79 -4.50 5.75
C LEU A 151 -12.80 -3.67 6.54
N ASP A 152 -13.90 -4.31 6.96
CA ASP A 152 -15.01 -3.65 7.65
C ASP A 152 -14.67 -3.29 9.11
N THR A 153 -15.66 -2.79 9.85
CA THR A 153 -15.51 -2.21 11.20
C THR A 153 -15.10 -3.21 12.28
N ASP A 154 -15.17 -4.51 12.00
CA ASP A 154 -14.70 -5.57 12.87
C ASP A 154 -13.19 -5.83 12.75
N TRP A 155 -12.50 -5.15 11.83
CA TRP A 155 -11.04 -5.16 11.73
C TRP A 155 -10.41 -3.97 12.45
N ILE A 156 -9.36 -4.25 13.22
CA ILE A 156 -8.58 -3.23 13.93
C ILE A 156 -7.08 -3.51 13.76
N SER A 157 -6.25 -2.47 13.76
CA SER A 157 -4.79 -2.68 13.75
C SER A 157 -4.33 -3.27 15.09
N LEU A 158 -3.25 -4.04 15.11
CA LEU A 158 -2.66 -4.50 16.37
C LEU A 158 -2.19 -3.32 17.24
N PHE A 159 -1.77 -2.22 16.61
CA PHE A 159 -1.45 -1.00 17.35
C PHE A 159 -2.66 -0.48 18.13
N ASP A 160 -3.80 -0.30 17.45
CA ASP A 160 -5.02 0.21 18.08
C ASP A 160 -5.60 -0.78 19.09
N LEU A 161 -5.45 -2.09 18.86
CA LEU A 161 -5.81 -3.12 19.82
C LEU A 161 -5.00 -3.00 21.13
N ALA A 162 -3.70 -2.66 21.03
CA ALA A 162 -2.82 -2.54 22.19
C ALA A 162 -3.09 -1.29 23.04
N VAL A 163 -3.62 -0.22 22.44
CA VAL A 163 -3.88 1.05 23.13
C VAL A 163 -5.36 1.35 23.36
N GLY A 164 -6.25 0.60 22.71
CA GLY A 164 -7.69 0.82 22.71
C GLY A 164 -8.46 0.10 23.82
N GLN A 165 -9.79 0.15 23.71
CA GLN A 165 -10.72 -0.38 24.70
C GLN A 165 -10.63 -1.91 24.87
N ASN A 166 -10.24 -2.62 23.81
CA ASN A 166 -10.11 -4.08 23.80
C ASN A 166 -8.76 -4.57 24.37
N ARG A 167 -7.91 -3.67 24.88
CA ARG A 167 -6.58 -4.01 25.40
C ARG A 167 -6.63 -5.12 26.45
N ALA A 168 -7.54 -5.05 27.42
CA ALA A 168 -7.62 -6.05 28.49
C ALA A 168 -7.85 -7.46 27.95
N VAL A 169 -8.68 -7.59 26.91
CA VAL A 169 -8.96 -8.86 26.22
C VAL A 169 -7.74 -9.30 25.41
N ALA A 170 -7.09 -8.38 24.71
CA ALA A 170 -5.90 -8.66 23.89
C ALA A 170 -4.69 -9.12 24.71
N GLN A 171 -4.59 -8.70 25.97
CA GLN A 171 -3.50 -9.07 26.88
C GLN A 171 -3.72 -10.40 27.61
N ALA A 172 -4.84 -11.09 27.37
CA ALA A 172 -5.03 -12.43 27.91
C ALA A 172 -3.95 -13.38 27.35
N PRO A 173 -3.29 -14.23 28.17
CA PRO A 173 -2.14 -15.03 27.73
C PRO A 173 -2.43 -15.96 26.53
N ASP A 174 -3.61 -16.56 26.48
CA ASP A 174 -4.08 -17.38 25.36
C ASP A 174 -4.23 -16.57 24.07
N VAL A 175 -4.78 -15.36 24.18
CA VAL A 175 -4.97 -14.42 23.05
C VAL A 175 -3.63 -13.91 22.53
N LEU A 176 -2.73 -13.49 23.42
CA LEU A 176 -1.37 -13.05 23.05
C LEU A 176 -0.61 -14.14 22.31
N MET A 177 -0.67 -15.38 22.81
CA MET A 177 -0.02 -16.52 22.17
C MET A 177 -0.63 -16.80 20.79
N ALA A 178 -1.96 -16.73 20.67
CA ALA A 178 -2.65 -16.94 19.39
C ALA A 178 -2.29 -15.86 18.34
N ILE A 179 -2.25 -14.58 18.75
CA ILE A 179 -1.81 -13.47 17.89
C ILE A 179 -0.35 -13.66 17.48
N ARG A 180 0.54 -13.98 18.44
CA ARG A 180 1.96 -14.22 18.15
C ARG A 180 2.14 -15.31 17.11
N ASN A 181 1.48 -16.45 17.31
CA ASN A 181 1.56 -17.58 16.38
C ASN A 181 1.07 -17.20 14.97
N ALA A 182 0.02 -16.37 14.88
CA ALA A 182 -0.47 -15.89 13.60
C ALA A 182 0.52 -14.94 12.90
N VAL A 183 1.17 -14.03 13.64
CA VAL A 183 2.20 -13.14 13.09
C VAL A 183 3.45 -13.93 12.66
N GLU A 184 3.91 -14.87 13.48
CA GLU A 184 5.04 -15.76 13.18
C GLU A 184 4.78 -16.59 11.92
N ARG A 185 3.55 -17.05 11.72
CA ARG A 185 3.14 -17.71 10.47
C ARG A 185 3.33 -16.80 9.26
N VAL A 186 2.93 -15.53 9.35
CA VAL A 186 3.10 -14.57 8.25
C VAL A 186 4.58 -14.33 7.95
N LEU A 187 5.40 -14.12 8.99
CA LEU A 187 6.85 -13.99 8.85
C LEU A 187 7.45 -15.22 8.16
N SER A 188 7.06 -16.42 8.59
CA SER A 188 7.52 -17.67 7.98
C SER A 188 7.15 -17.78 6.50
N ILE A 189 5.95 -17.35 6.11
CA ILE A 189 5.51 -17.32 4.71
C ILE A 189 6.41 -16.38 3.88
N LEU A 190 6.66 -15.17 4.39
CA LEU A 190 7.52 -14.18 3.71
C LEU A 190 8.96 -14.69 3.57
N GLU A 191 9.54 -15.18 4.67
CA GLU A 191 10.91 -15.68 4.73
C GLU A 191 11.13 -16.87 3.78
N THR A 192 10.19 -17.83 3.76
CA THR A 192 10.25 -19.00 2.88
C THR A 192 10.22 -18.60 1.41
N ALA A 193 9.50 -17.53 1.07
CA ALA A 193 9.39 -17.01 -0.28
C ALA A 193 10.47 -15.99 -0.65
N THR A 194 11.43 -15.70 0.25
CA THR A 194 12.44 -14.64 0.09
C THR A 194 11.84 -13.26 -0.20
N LEU A 195 10.67 -13.00 0.38
CA LEU A 195 9.94 -11.74 0.26
C LEU A 195 10.07 -10.94 1.56
N VAL A 196 9.98 -9.62 1.44
CA VAL A 196 9.92 -8.69 2.57
C VAL A 196 8.72 -7.76 2.42
N HIS A 197 8.12 -7.41 3.55
CA HIS A 197 7.14 -6.33 3.65
C HIS A 197 7.84 -4.97 3.80
N GLY A 198 8.91 -4.91 4.59
CA GLY A 198 9.72 -3.71 4.81
C GLY A 198 9.14 -2.73 5.82
N ASP A 199 7.81 -2.60 5.88
CA ASP A 199 7.10 -1.84 6.93
C ASP A 199 6.30 -2.73 7.91
N PHE A 200 6.90 -3.82 8.38
CA PHE A 200 6.21 -4.86 9.17
C PHE A 200 5.97 -4.45 10.64
N ARG A 201 5.09 -3.48 10.85
CA ARG A 201 4.73 -2.93 12.16
C ARG A 201 3.30 -3.30 12.58
N SER A 202 3.01 -3.21 13.88
CA SER A 202 1.67 -3.43 14.43
C SER A 202 0.57 -2.57 13.79
N ASN A 203 0.91 -1.40 13.24
CA ASN A 203 -0.01 -0.51 12.54
C ASN A 203 -0.47 -1.08 11.19
N ASN A 204 0.34 -1.94 10.58
CA ASN A 204 0.14 -2.51 9.25
C ASN A 204 -0.34 -3.98 9.35
N ILE A 205 -0.77 -4.40 10.53
CA ILE A 205 -1.28 -5.73 10.81
C ILE A 205 -2.67 -5.58 11.40
N MET A 206 -3.68 -6.01 10.66
CA MET A 206 -5.08 -5.96 11.02
C MET A 206 -5.51 -7.30 11.61
N VAL A 207 -6.33 -7.27 12.65
CA VAL A 207 -6.96 -8.46 13.25
C VAL A 207 -8.46 -8.26 13.29
N ARG A 208 -9.20 -9.33 12.97
CA ARG A 208 -10.66 -9.33 13.04
C ARG A 208 -11.14 -9.69 14.44
N LEU A 209 -12.05 -8.92 15.01
CA LEU A 209 -12.62 -9.15 16.33
C LEU A 209 -14.06 -9.64 16.25
N ASP A 210 -14.45 -10.47 17.21
CA ASP A 210 -15.85 -10.81 17.45
C ASP A 210 -16.58 -9.68 18.21
N HIS A 211 -17.88 -9.85 18.45
CA HIS A 211 -18.68 -8.90 19.22
C HIS A 211 -18.21 -8.68 20.67
N GLY A 212 -17.42 -9.61 21.22
CA GLY A 212 -16.81 -9.51 22.55
C GLY A 212 -15.40 -8.89 22.54
N GLY A 213 -14.92 -8.42 21.39
CA GLY A 213 -13.58 -7.84 21.24
C GLY A 213 -12.45 -8.87 21.23
N ARG A 214 -12.75 -10.17 21.09
CA ARG A 214 -11.75 -11.23 20.99
C ARG A 214 -11.36 -11.48 19.53
N PRO A 215 -10.09 -11.79 19.23
CA PRO A 215 -9.70 -12.16 17.89
C PRO A 215 -10.47 -13.38 17.38
N MET A 216 -11.06 -13.25 16.19
CA MET A 216 -11.75 -14.35 15.52
C MET A 216 -10.75 -15.36 15.00
N LEU A 217 -11.13 -16.64 15.03
CA LEU A 217 -10.35 -17.73 14.45
C LEU A 217 -10.83 -18.04 13.03
N SER A 218 -9.92 -18.45 12.16
CA SER A 218 -10.20 -19.06 10.87
C SER A 218 -10.64 -20.51 11.05
N ASP A 219 -11.07 -21.14 9.96
CA ASP A 219 -11.41 -22.58 9.94
C ASP A 219 -10.22 -23.47 10.34
N SER A 220 -8.99 -22.98 10.15
CA SER A 220 -7.75 -23.64 10.59
C SER A 220 -7.41 -23.40 12.07
N GLY A 221 -8.26 -22.70 12.82
CA GLY A 221 -8.05 -22.37 14.23
C GLY A 221 -7.01 -21.27 14.48
N SER A 222 -6.51 -20.60 13.42
CA SER A 222 -5.56 -19.48 13.55
C SER A 222 -6.30 -18.15 13.65
N VAL A 223 -5.72 -17.16 14.33
CA VAL A 223 -6.29 -15.81 14.35
C VAL A 223 -6.42 -15.25 12.92
N GLN A 224 -7.59 -14.69 12.60
CA GLN A 224 -7.84 -13.99 11.34
C GLN A 224 -7.08 -12.67 11.33
N LEU A 225 -5.96 -12.66 10.60
CA LEU A 225 -5.02 -11.55 10.54
C LEU A 225 -4.69 -11.22 9.08
N LYS A 226 -4.64 -9.93 8.76
CA LYS A 226 -4.31 -9.41 7.44
C LYS A 226 -3.23 -8.33 7.53
N VAL A 227 -2.15 -8.51 6.79
CA VAL A 227 -1.13 -7.49 6.57
C VAL A 227 -1.59 -6.53 5.49
N VAL A 228 -1.35 -5.24 5.71
CA VAL A 228 -1.71 -4.14 4.82
C VAL A 228 -0.51 -3.23 4.59
N ASP A 229 -0.63 -2.33 3.61
CA ASP A 229 0.37 -1.30 3.30
C ASP A 229 1.69 -1.81 2.67
N PHE A 230 1.58 -2.37 1.46
CA PHE A 230 2.70 -2.99 0.74
C PHE A 230 3.57 -2.02 -0.07
N ASP A 231 3.67 -0.75 0.33
CA ASP A 231 4.40 0.26 -0.44
C ASP A 231 5.91 0.01 -0.47
N TRP A 232 6.45 -0.76 0.48
CA TRP A 232 7.88 -1.04 0.60
C TRP A 232 8.22 -2.50 0.30
N SER A 233 7.20 -3.29 -0.05
CA SER A 233 7.30 -4.73 -0.14
C SER A 233 7.90 -5.17 -1.47
N GLY A 234 8.69 -6.24 -1.44
CA GLY A 234 9.25 -6.85 -2.64
C GLY A 234 10.13 -8.04 -2.32
N GLU A 235 11.01 -8.38 -3.26
CA GLU A 235 12.06 -9.39 -3.03
C GLU A 235 13.11 -8.84 -2.08
N ALA A 236 13.55 -9.68 -1.14
CA ALA A 236 14.60 -9.32 -0.20
C ALA A 236 15.88 -8.88 -0.94
N GLY A 237 16.49 -7.79 -0.50
CA GLY A 237 17.68 -7.20 -1.12
C GLY A 237 17.39 -6.36 -2.38
N ALA A 238 16.21 -6.49 -2.99
CA ALA A 238 15.85 -5.79 -4.24
C ALA A 238 15.10 -4.47 -3.99
N VAL A 239 14.27 -4.42 -2.95
CA VAL A 239 13.59 -3.19 -2.51
C VAL A 239 14.40 -2.45 -1.46
N ARG A 240 14.15 -1.15 -1.31
CA ARG A 240 14.94 -0.24 -0.46
C ARG A 240 14.06 0.53 0.49
N TYR A 241 14.60 0.81 1.67
CA TYR A 241 13.95 1.72 2.61
C TYR A 241 13.83 3.14 2.02
N PRO A 242 12.70 3.82 2.23
CA PRO A 242 12.54 5.19 1.76
C PRO A 242 13.51 6.15 2.46
N ALA A 243 13.79 7.27 1.79
CA ALA A 243 14.71 8.30 2.28
C ALA A 243 14.28 8.85 3.65
N THR A 244 12.98 9.09 3.82
CA THR A 244 12.37 9.63 5.03
C THR A 244 11.51 8.57 5.71
N ARG A 245 11.74 8.35 7.01
CA ARG A 245 10.98 7.44 7.86
C ARG A 245 10.82 8.04 9.24
N ASN A 246 9.86 7.53 10.02
CA ASN A 246 9.73 7.89 11.42
C ASN A 246 10.98 7.43 12.20
N THR A 247 11.66 8.37 12.86
CA THR A 247 12.91 8.15 13.59
C THR A 247 12.73 7.44 14.92
N ASP A 248 11.51 7.33 15.43
CA ASP A 248 11.20 6.66 16.70
C ASP A 248 11.16 5.13 16.55
N ILE A 249 11.23 4.63 15.32
CA ILE A 249 11.26 3.21 15.01
C ILE A 249 12.71 2.77 14.83
N ALA A 250 13.08 1.68 15.49
CA ALA A 250 14.38 1.05 15.32
C ALA A 250 14.41 0.25 14.00
N TRP A 251 14.52 0.98 12.89
CA TRP A 251 14.60 0.35 11.57
C TRP A 251 15.85 -0.54 11.45
N PRO A 252 15.71 -1.75 10.90
CA PRO A 252 16.83 -2.65 10.66
C PRO A 252 17.94 -2.09 9.75
N GLY A 253 17.57 -1.29 8.76
CA GLY A 253 18.49 -0.68 7.78
C GLY A 253 18.36 0.83 7.67
N ARG A 254 19.38 1.47 7.09
CA ARG A 254 19.40 2.93 6.87
C ARG A 254 18.57 3.34 5.66
N SER A 255 18.34 4.64 5.54
CA SER A 255 17.56 5.19 4.44
C SER A 255 18.25 4.93 3.11
N GLY A 256 17.53 4.41 2.12
CA GLY A 256 18.08 4.01 0.81
C GLY A 256 18.83 2.68 0.80
N GLU A 257 19.09 2.05 1.95
CA GLU A 257 19.64 0.70 1.99
C GLU A 257 18.58 -0.32 1.57
N ALA A 258 19.07 -1.48 1.10
CA ALA A 258 18.20 -2.59 0.74
C ALA A 258 17.48 -3.12 1.98
N ILE A 259 16.24 -3.57 1.79
CA ILE A 259 15.48 -4.26 2.83
C ILE A 259 15.83 -5.74 2.73
N GLU A 260 16.52 -6.25 3.74
CA GLU A 260 17.14 -7.57 3.71
C GLU A 260 16.23 -8.64 4.30
N ALA A 261 16.55 -9.90 4.00
CA ALA A 261 15.89 -11.03 4.65
C ALA A 261 16.05 -10.93 6.18
N GLY A 262 14.95 -11.11 6.90
CA GLY A 262 14.90 -10.99 8.36
C GLY A 262 14.69 -9.57 8.90
N ASP A 263 14.63 -8.53 8.06
CA ASP A 263 14.26 -7.17 8.50
C ASP A 263 12.87 -7.13 9.15
N ASP A 264 11.88 -7.81 8.55
CA ASP A 264 10.52 -7.88 9.09
C ASP A 264 10.48 -8.58 10.46
N ARG A 265 11.30 -9.63 10.64
CA ARG A 265 11.45 -10.32 11.94
C ARG A 265 12.09 -9.41 12.98
N ARG A 266 13.14 -8.66 12.62
CA ARG A 266 13.76 -7.67 13.52
C ARG A 266 12.77 -6.57 13.92
N LEU A 267 11.92 -6.12 12.99
CA LEU A 267 10.83 -5.19 13.33
C LEU A 267 9.84 -5.83 14.30
N PHE A 268 9.40 -7.06 14.04
CA PHE A 268 8.52 -7.82 14.92
C PHE A 268 9.09 -7.94 16.33
N ASP A 269 10.32 -8.42 16.48
CA ASP A 269 11.01 -8.58 17.76
C ASP A 269 11.15 -7.24 18.51
N TRP A 270 11.28 -6.14 17.77
CA TRP A 270 11.33 -4.81 18.36
C TRP A 270 9.97 -4.32 18.87
N TRP A 271 8.88 -4.43 18.10
CA TRP A 271 7.59 -3.89 18.54
C TRP A 271 6.78 -4.86 19.41
N TRP A 272 7.01 -6.17 19.32
CA TRP A 272 6.23 -7.17 20.06
C TRP A 272 6.26 -6.96 21.58
N PRO A 273 7.40 -6.67 22.24
CA PRO A 273 7.42 -6.37 23.67
C PRO A 273 6.65 -5.10 24.06
N ARG A 274 6.43 -4.18 23.12
CA ARG A 274 5.61 -2.96 23.34
C ARG A 274 4.12 -3.27 23.21
N PHE A 275 3.76 -4.24 22.37
CA PHE A 275 2.41 -4.76 22.23
C PHE A 275 2.03 -5.66 23.42
N SER A 276 2.96 -6.47 23.91
CA SER A 276 2.80 -7.43 25.02
C SER A 276 3.87 -7.18 26.10
N PRO A 277 3.75 -6.10 26.90
CA PRO A 277 4.70 -5.83 27.96
C PRO A 277 4.72 -6.97 28.98
N PRO A 278 5.90 -7.37 29.50
CA PRO A 278 5.97 -8.33 30.59
C PRO A 278 5.17 -7.83 31.80
N LEU A 279 4.46 -8.76 32.45
CA LEU A 279 3.74 -8.50 33.70
C LEU A 279 4.68 -8.10 34.83
#